data_AF-A0A0E2Z1H1-F1
#
_entry.id   AF-A0A0E2Z1H1-F1
#
_cell.length_a   1.000
_cell.length_b   1.000
_cell.length_c   1.000
_cell.angle_alpha   90.00
_cell.angle_beta   90.00
_cell.angle_gamma   90.00
#
_symmetry.space_group_name_H-M   'P 1'
#
loop_
_entity.id
_entity.type
_entity.pdbx_description
1 polymer ?
#
loop_
_entity_poly.entity_id
_entity_poly.type
_entity_poly.pdbx_seq_one_letter_code
_entity_poly.pdbx_strand_id
1 'polypeptide(L)'
;MPLYWYRRPRLVVLSSKSSVLEAARAMENNSIGAIVVQDHGRIVGIVTDRDLAVRALGHKLDPENTAITEVMTPSPLMLTLADSREEAIALMQQGNVRRIPLSENNRVVGMVTLDDLLLDEAAPLEELAAIVQAQIGEGGPTESPRSPARRRSLARAEATLSRLINAVQTETGLEDRQQARIAVETILALLVRRVTPGEAKDLIAQLPSLLQSPLRALQPGPDKSITRETAITELSQQLGLDTARAEEVIGTIAKAISPGQVEDLRRQLPEDLRSLLVLPDPIDTA
;
A
#
# COMPACT_ATOMS: atom_id res chain seq x y z
N MET A 1 -10.40 8.99 3.20
CA MET A 1 -10.46 9.14 4.69
C MET A 1 -10.13 10.59 5.05
N PRO A 2 -10.80 11.24 6.03
CA PRO A 2 -10.50 12.63 6.39
C PRO A 2 -9.12 12.77 7.06
N LEU A 3 -8.47 13.93 6.88
CA LEU A 3 -7.12 14.19 7.37
C LEU A 3 -7.01 14.45 8.89
N TYR A 4 -8.10 14.33 9.65
CA TYR A 4 -8.14 14.52 11.10
C TYR A 4 -7.03 13.75 11.86
N TRP A 5 -6.68 12.54 11.40
CA TRP A 5 -5.66 11.69 12.00
C TRP A 5 -4.22 12.23 11.89
N TYR A 6 -3.96 13.16 10.97
CA TYR A 6 -2.66 13.80 10.77
C TYR A 6 -2.52 15.12 11.55
N ARG A 7 -3.46 15.39 12.47
CA ARG A 7 -3.35 16.51 13.42
C ARG A 7 -2.15 16.27 14.34
N ARG A 8 -1.21 17.23 14.36
CA ARG A 8 0.00 17.15 15.18
C ARG A 8 -0.05 18.26 16.22
N PRO A 9 -0.25 17.97 17.52
CA PRO A 9 -0.43 18.99 18.55
C PRO A 9 0.84 19.83 18.81
N ARG A 10 2.01 19.37 18.36
CA ARG A 10 3.28 20.11 18.42
C ARG A 10 3.85 20.27 17.02
N LEU A 11 3.52 21.39 16.39
CA LEU A 11 4.16 21.85 15.17
C LEU A 11 5.26 22.83 15.51
N VAL A 12 6.41 22.66 14.87
CA VAL A 12 7.48 23.65 14.92
C VAL A 12 7.20 24.69 13.86
N VAL A 13 7.14 25.94 14.30
CA VAL A 13 6.89 27.10 13.46
C VAL A 13 7.97 28.14 13.75
N LEU A 14 8.51 28.76 12.71
CA LEU A 14 9.50 29.83 12.81
C LEU A 14 9.01 31.11 12.12
N SER A 15 9.61 32.23 12.50
CA SER A 15 9.34 33.52 11.85
C SER A 15 10.11 33.64 10.54
N SER A 16 9.64 34.45 9.59
CA SER A 16 10.33 34.64 8.30
C SER A 16 11.75 35.18 8.42
N LYS A 17 12.05 35.86 9.54
CA LYS A 17 13.34 36.45 9.88
C LYS A 17 14.28 35.50 10.62
N SER A 18 13.81 34.32 11.03
CA SER A 18 14.68 33.30 11.62
C SER A 18 15.76 32.92 10.61
N SER A 19 16.95 32.55 11.11
CA SER A 19 18.06 32.23 10.23
C SER A 19 17.95 30.80 9.68
N VAL A 20 18.65 30.55 8.57
CA VAL A 20 18.81 29.19 8.02
C VAL A 20 19.38 28.24 9.07
N LEU A 21 20.33 28.68 9.90
CA LEU A 21 20.89 27.88 10.98
C LEU A 21 19.85 27.55 12.07
N GLU A 22 19.01 28.52 12.46
CA GLU A 22 17.92 28.27 13.41
C GLU A 22 16.94 27.23 12.87
N ALA A 23 16.59 27.31 11.58
CA ALA A 23 15.74 26.31 10.94
C ALA A 23 16.38 24.92 10.93
N ALA A 24 17.67 24.81 10.58
CA ALA A 24 18.39 23.54 10.60
C ALA A 24 18.42 22.92 12.01
N ARG A 25 18.72 23.72 13.04
CA ARG A 25 18.70 23.28 14.45
C ARG A 25 17.31 22.86 14.91
N ALA A 26 16.28 23.60 14.51
CA ALA A 26 14.90 23.26 14.82
C ALA A 26 14.49 21.94 14.16
N MET A 27 14.92 21.69 12.92
CA MET A 27 14.72 20.41 12.23
C MET A 27 15.41 19.25 12.95
N GLU A 28 16.68 19.42 13.33
CA GLU A 28 17.45 18.42 14.09
C GLU A 28 16.80 18.10 15.45
N ASN A 29 16.58 19.13 16.27
CA ASN A 29 16.07 18.99 17.64
C ASN A 29 14.68 18.36 17.71
N ASN A 30 13.89 18.48 16.65
CA ASN A 30 12.53 17.94 16.59
C ASN A 30 12.40 16.73 15.66
N SER A 31 13.49 16.28 15.01
CA SER A 31 13.49 15.19 14.04
C SER A 31 12.44 15.39 12.93
N ILE A 32 12.36 16.62 12.39
CA ILE A 32 11.42 16.99 11.31
C ILE A 32 12.17 17.48 10.07
N GLY A 33 11.59 17.26 8.89
CA GLY A 33 12.18 17.70 7.61
C GLY A 33 11.55 18.96 7.00
N ALA A 34 10.58 19.57 7.67
CA ALA A 34 9.91 20.78 7.19
C ALA A 34 9.41 21.65 8.35
N ILE A 35 9.46 22.96 8.16
CA ILE A 35 9.00 23.97 9.12
C ILE A 35 8.03 24.91 8.38
N VAL A 36 6.87 25.15 9.00
CA VAL A 36 5.96 26.18 8.52
C VAL A 36 6.46 27.54 9.00
N VAL A 37 6.45 28.51 8.09
CA VAL A 37 6.88 29.88 8.38
C VAL A 37 5.65 30.74 8.64
N GLN A 38 5.63 31.41 9.79
CA GLN A 38 4.49 32.22 10.21
C GLN A 38 4.95 33.59 10.70
N ASP A 39 4.29 34.63 10.18
CA ASP A 39 4.44 36.00 10.66
C ASP A 39 3.09 36.54 11.11
N HIS A 40 3.05 37.10 12.32
CA HIS A 40 1.86 37.82 12.82
C HIS A 40 0.61 36.93 12.80
N GLY A 41 0.77 35.65 13.12
CA GLY A 41 -0.33 34.69 13.11
C GLY A 41 -0.70 34.15 11.72
N ARG A 42 -0.06 34.58 10.63
CA ARG A 42 -0.36 34.15 9.26
C ARG A 42 0.74 33.28 8.68
N ILE A 43 0.35 32.21 8.00
CA ILE A 43 1.27 31.34 7.27
C ILE A 43 1.78 32.11 6.06
N VAL A 44 3.11 32.26 5.96
CA VAL A 44 3.75 33.01 4.87
C VAL A 44 4.64 32.13 4.00
N GLY A 45 5.01 30.94 4.47
CA GLY A 45 5.90 30.05 3.74
C GLY A 45 6.05 28.67 4.36
N ILE A 46 6.81 27.82 3.68
CA ILE A 46 7.32 26.55 4.20
C ILE A 46 8.79 26.41 3.78
N VAL A 47 9.62 25.87 4.67
CA VAL A 47 11.03 25.57 4.37
C VAL A 47 11.35 24.12 4.72
N THR A 48 12.08 23.43 3.85
CA THR A 48 12.48 22.03 4.00
C THR A 48 13.98 21.87 4.11
N ASP A 49 14.44 20.72 4.61
CA ASP A 49 15.85 20.33 4.63
C ASP A 49 16.53 20.49 3.25
N ARG A 50 15.83 20.12 2.17
CA ARG A 50 16.28 20.29 0.79
C ARG A 50 16.43 21.76 0.41
N ASP A 51 15.54 22.63 0.86
CA ASP A 51 15.67 24.07 0.61
C ASP A 51 16.92 24.63 1.30
N LEU A 52 17.19 24.22 2.55
CA LEU A 52 18.41 24.63 3.25
C LEU A 52 19.66 24.12 2.51
N ALA A 53 19.66 22.85 2.08
CA ALA A 53 20.80 22.24 1.40
C ALA A 53 21.04 22.85 0.01
N VAL A 54 20.00 23.01 -0.80
CA VAL A 54 20.14 23.41 -2.21
C VAL A 54 20.15 24.92 -2.35
N ARG A 55 19.22 25.63 -1.68
CA ARG A 55 19.02 27.08 -1.85
C ARG A 55 19.92 27.93 -0.95
N ALA A 56 20.30 27.43 0.24
CA ALA A 56 21.29 28.10 1.08
C ALA A 56 22.71 27.59 0.84
N LEU A 57 23.00 26.34 1.22
CA LEU A 57 24.36 25.80 1.16
C LEU A 57 24.87 25.67 -0.28
N GLY A 58 24.03 25.19 -1.20
CA GLY A 58 24.37 25.07 -2.62
C GLY A 58 24.74 26.40 -3.28
N HIS A 59 24.18 27.51 -2.79
CA HIS A 59 24.50 28.87 -3.25
C HIS A 59 25.54 29.59 -2.39
N LYS A 60 26.15 28.90 -1.41
CA LYS A 60 27.15 29.44 -0.48
C LYS A 60 26.65 30.66 0.32
N LEU A 61 25.36 30.70 0.65
CA LEU A 61 24.81 31.69 1.57
C LEU A 61 25.29 31.41 2.99
N ASP A 62 25.45 32.45 3.81
CA ASP A 62 25.84 32.32 5.21
C ASP A 62 24.64 31.88 6.07
N PRO A 63 24.63 30.66 6.63
CA PRO A 63 23.49 30.14 7.37
C PRO A 63 23.12 30.95 8.62
N GLU A 64 24.08 31.67 9.22
CA GLU A 64 23.85 32.44 10.44
C GLU A 64 23.11 33.75 10.15
N ASN A 65 23.41 34.37 9.00
CA ASN A 65 22.93 35.71 8.64
C ASN A 65 21.84 35.70 7.56
N THR A 66 21.65 34.59 6.84
CA THR A 66 20.60 34.45 5.81
C THR A 66 19.26 34.12 6.45
N ALA A 67 18.23 34.91 6.13
CA ALA A 67 16.90 34.67 6.65
C ALA A 67 16.20 33.53 5.90
N ILE A 68 15.34 32.75 6.58
CA ILE A 68 14.59 31.67 5.92
C ILE A 68 13.67 32.17 4.81
N THR A 69 13.21 33.43 4.87
CA THR A 69 12.41 34.03 3.79
C THR A 69 13.10 34.05 2.43
N GLU A 70 14.43 33.97 2.40
CA GLU A 70 15.22 33.98 1.16
C GLU A 70 15.27 32.62 0.49
N VAL A 71 14.99 31.54 1.24
CA VAL A 71 15.11 30.15 0.76
C VAL A 71 13.82 29.35 0.84
N MET A 72 12.83 29.81 1.63
CA MET A 72 11.54 29.16 1.76
C MET A 72 10.73 29.19 0.45
N THR A 73 9.78 28.28 0.32
CA THR A 73 8.69 28.42 -0.66
C THR A 73 7.60 29.31 -0.05
N PRO A 74 7.29 30.48 -0.65
CA PRO A 74 6.22 31.34 -0.17
C PRO A 74 4.84 30.76 -0.51
N SER A 75 3.82 31.13 0.27
CA SER A 75 2.42 30.72 0.02
C SER A 75 2.27 29.21 -0.28
N PRO A 76 2.61 28.34 0.69
CA PRO A 76 2.64 26.91 0.47
C PRO A 76 1.24 26.37 0.12
N LEU A 77 1.21 25.22 -0.55
CA LEU A 77 -0.01 24.44 -0.69
C LEU A 77 -0.50 24.03 0.71
N MET A 78 -1.81 24.09 0.92
CA MET A 78 -2.46 23.87 2.21
C MET A 78 -3.67 22.97 2.04
N LEU A 79 -3.96 22.17 3.06
CA LEU A 79 -5.20 21.40 3.19
C LEU A 79 -5.87 21.71 4.54
N THR A 80 -7.12 21.30 4.68
CA THR A 80 -7.90 21.35 5.91
C THR A 80 -8.04 19.96 6.53
N LEU A 81 -8.49 19.88 7.78
CA LEU A 81 -8.78 18.59 8.43
C LEU A 81 -9.98 17.86 7.81
N ALA A 82 -10.84 18.57 7.07
CA ALA A 82 -12.01 18.02 6.39
C ALA A 82 -11.67 17.40 5.03
N ASP A 83 -10.54 17.80 4.45
CA ASP A 83 -10.08 17.27 3.17
C ASP A 83 -9.76 15.78 3.32
N SER A 84 -9.77 15.10 2.18
CA SER A 84 -9.51 13.68 2.06
C SER A 84 -8.04 13.39 1.81
N ARG A 85 -7.66 12.16 2.12
CA ARG A 85 -6.37 11.59 1.75
C ARG A 85 -6.13 11.63 0.24
N GLU A 86 -7.15 11.31 -0.55
CA GLU A 86 -7.08 11.27 -2.00
C GLU A 86 -6.76 12.68 -2.56
N GLU A 87 -7.35 13.72 -1.99
CA GLU A 87 -6.99 15.12 -2.29
C GLU A 87 -5.56 15.46 -1.87
N ALA A 88 -5.09 14.95 -0.72
CA ALA A 88 -3.70 15.15 -0.30
C ALA A 88 -2.71 14.53 -1.30
N ILE A 89 -2.97 13.31 -1.76
CA ILE A 89 -2.17 12.62 -2.78
C ILE A 89 -2.16 13.42 -4.08
N ALA A 90 -3.34 13.81 -4.57
CA ALA A 90 -3.46 14.59 -5.80
C ALA A 90 -2.70 15.92 -5.72
N LEU A 91 -2.82 16.64 -4.60
CA LEU A 91 -2.15 17.91 -4.38
C LEU A 91 -0.63 17.76 -4.25
N MET A 92 -0.15 16.66 -3.63
CA MET A 92 1.27 16.31 -3.59
C MET A 92 1.84 16.04 -4.98
N GLN A 93 1.10 15.32 -5.84
CA GLN A 93 1.49 15.04 -7.22
C GLN A 93 1.54 16.32 -8.06
N GLN A 94 0.49 17.14 -8.00
CA GLN A 94 0.40 18.40 -8.77
C GLN A 94 1.43 19.43 -8.33
N GLY A 95 1.60 19.57 -7.01
CA GLY A 95 2.55 20.51 -6.41
C GLY A 95 4.00 20.04 -6.41
N ASN A 96 4.23 18.77 -6.77
CA ASN A 96 5.52 18.10 -6.65
C ASN A 96 6.12 18.24 -5.23
N VAL A 97 5.30 18.03 -4.21
CA VAL A 97 5.65 18.15 -2.78
C VAL A 97 5.36 16.86 -2.02
N ARG A 98 6.10 16.60 -0.93
CA ARG A 98 5.87 15.43 -0.06
C ARG A 98 5.20 15.76 1.27
N ARG A 99 4.97 17.05 1.53
CA ARG A 99 4.55 17.55 2.84
C ARG A 99 3.61 18.71 2.61
N ILE A 100 2.41 18.62 3.17
CA ILE A 100 1.39 19.65 3.04
C ILE A 100 0.93 20.02 4.47
N PRO A 101 1.10 21.28 4.90
CA PRO A 101 0.58 21.72 6.18
C PRO A 101 -0.96 21.69 6.20
N LEU A 102 -1.51 21.34 7.36
CA LEU A 102 -2.95 21.34 7.60
C LEU A 102 -3.33 22.60 8.35
N SER A 103 -4.39 23.25 7.91
CA SER A 103 -4.94 24.45 8.55
C SER A 103 -6.40 24.31 8.96
N GLU A 104 -6.72 24.94 10.08
CA GLU A 104 -8.08 25.09 10.59
C GLU A 104 -8.20 26.52 11.12
N ASN A 105 -9.19 27.29 10.64
CA ASN A 105 -9.38 28.69 11.01
C ASN A 105 -8.10 29.56 10.87
N ASN A 106 -7.39 29.43 9.74
CA ASN A 106 -6.13 30.11 9.42
C ASN A 106 -4.96 29.82 10.39
N ARG A 107 -5.04 28.74 11.18
CA ARG A 107 -3.96 28.28 12.04
C ARG A 107 -3.44 26.93 11.57
N VAL A 108 -2.13 26.75 11.61
CA VAL A 108 -1.54 25.43 11.35
C VAL A 108 -1.91 24.50 12.49
N VAL A 109 -2.51 23.35 12.17
CA VAL A 109 -2.96 22.35 13.15
C VAL A 109 -2.34 20.97 12.94
N GLY A 110 -1.70 20.75 11.79
CA GLY A 110 -0.98 19.52 11.51
C GLY A 110 -0.16 19.61 10.24
N MET A 111 0.32 18.46 9.81
CA MET A 111 0.99 18.27 8.53
C MET A 111 0.72 16.85 8.08
N VAL A 112 0.35 16.69 6.82
CA VAL A 112 0.31 15.39 6.16
C VAL A 112 1.58 15.21 5.34
N THR A 113 2.27 14.10 5.54
CA THR A 113 3.49 13.78 4.81
C THR A 113 3.34 12.49 4.01
N LEU A 114 4.11 12.35 2.93
CA LEU A 114 4.19 11.10 2.19
C LEU A 114 4.55 9.91 3.09
N ASP A 115 5.39 10.13 4.11
CA ASP A 115 5.76 9.10 5.08
C ASP A 115 4.55 8.67 5.93
N ASP A 116 3.70 9.61 6.34
CA ASP A 116 2.45 9.29 7.05
C ASP A 116 1.46 8.52 6.13
N LEU A 117 1.41 8.88 4.84
CA LEU A 117 0.57 8.18 3.85
C LEU A 117 1.09 6.78 3.52
N LEU A 118 2.41 6.57 3.52
CA LEU A 118 3.03 5.25 3.31
C LEU A 118 2.82 4.30 4.48
N LEU A 119 2.72 4.84 5.70
CA LEU A 119 2.41 4.06 6.90
C LEU A 119 0.90 3.78 7.06
N ASP A 120 0.05 4.47 6.31
CA ASP A 120 -1.37 4.19 6.20
C ASP A 120 -1.59 3.06 5.17
N GLU A 121 -1.86 1.84 5.67
CA GLU A 121 -2.05 0.63 4.85
C GLU A 121 -3.15 0.75 3.79
N ALA A 122 -4.06 1.73 3.92
CA ALA A 122 -5.15 1.93 2.99
C ALA A 122 -4.79 2.81 1.78
N ALA A 123 -3.58 3.38 1.69
CA ALA A 123 -3.17 4.24 0.58
C ALA A 123 -2.58 3.41 -0.60
N PRO A 124 -3.04 3.59 -1.85
CA PRO A 124 -2.53 2.83 -2.99
C PRO A 124 -1.05 3.11 -3.27
N LEU A 125 -0.21 2.06 -3.27
CA LEU A 125 1.24 2.21 -3.41
C LEU A 125 1.64 2.84 -4.75
N GLU A 126 0.86 2.59 -5.81
CA GLU A 126 1.06 3.16 -7.15
C GLU A 126 0.92 4.69 -7.14
N GLU A 127 -0.07 5.22 -6.44
CA GLU A 127 -0.32 6.66 -6.34
C GLU A 127 0.77 7.36 -5.53
N LEU A 128 1.25 6.71 -4.46
CA LEU A 128 2.36 7.20 -3.65
C LEU A 128 3.69 7.15 -4.42
N ALA A 129 3.89 6.13 -5.25
CA ALA A 129 5.06 6.02 -6.12
C ALA A 129 5.11 7.16 -7.14
N ALA A 130 3.97 7.61 -7.66
CA ALA A 130 3.90 8.74 -8.59
C ALA A 130 4.38 10.06 -7.95
N ILE A 131 4.07 10.30 -6.66
CA ILE A 131 4.58 11.47 -5.91
C ILE A 131 6.12 11.44 -5.87
N VAL A 132 6.71 10.26 -5.62
CA VAL A 132 8.17 10.10 -5.59
C VAL A 132 8.76 10.34 -6.97
N GLN A 133 8.16 9.78 -8.02
CA GLN A 133 8.64 9.90 -9.40
C GLN A 133 8.63 11.34 -9.89
N ALA A 134 7.58 12.12 -9.59
CA ALA A 134 7.49 13.53 -10.00
C ALA A 134 8.65 14.40 -9.46
N GLN A 135 9.22 14.03 -8.31
CA GLN A 135 10.35 14.76 -7.69
C GLN A 135 11.72 14.29 -8.15
N ILE A 136 11.78 13.08 -8.70
CA ILE A 136 12.99 12.55 -9.32
C ILE A 136 13.06 13.19 -10.71
N GLY A 137 13.71 14.36 -10.81
CA GLY A 137 14.11 14.92 -12.10
C GLY A 137 15.10 13.99 -12.83
N GLU A 138 15.80 14.48 -13.86
CA GLU A 138 16.79 13.67 -14.60
C GLU A 138 17.99 13.18 -13.74
N GLY A 139 18.20 13.79 -12.57
CA GLY A 139 19.27 13.47 -11.61
C GLY A 139 18.87 12.52 -10.49
N GLY A 140 17.86 11.67 -10.69
CA GLY A 140 17.50 10.61 -9.75
C GLY A 140 18.66 9.69 -9.37
N PRO A 141 18.54 8.85 -8.32
CA PRO A 141 19.53 7.82 -8.08
C PRO A 141 19.73 7.03 -9.38
N THR A 142 20.98 6.93 -9.84
CA THR A 142 21.35 6.05 -10.95
C THR A 142 20.64 4.72 -10.75
N GLU A 143 20.02 4.15 -11.81
CA GLU A 143 19.28 2.90 -11.70
C GLU A 143 20.07 1.91 -10.84
N SER A 144 19.57 1.64 -9.63
CA SER A 144 20.26 0.74 -8.72
C SER A 144 20.34 -0.62 -9.41
N PRO A 145 21.45 -1.37 -9.39
CA PRO A 145 21.47 -2.76 -9.88
C PRO A 145 20.44 -3.67 -9.19
N ARG A 146 19.88 -3.23 -8.03
CA ARG A 146 18.72 -3.86 -7.37
C ARG A 146 17.39 -3.58 -8.08
N SER A 147 17.23 -2.48 -8.82
CA SER A 147 15.97 -2.14 -9.52
C SER A 147 15.67 -3.04 -10.72
N PRO A 148 16.61 -3.45 -11.59
CA PRO A 148 16.33 -4.44 -12.63
C PRO A 148 16.07 -5.84 -12.06
N ALA A 149 16.75 -6.23 -10.98
CA ALA A 149 16.52 -7.52 -10.33
C ALA A 149 15.14 -7.57 -9.66
N ARG A 150 14.75 -6.51 -8.94
CA ARG A 150 13.42 -6.36 -8.34
C ARG A 150 12.32 -6.22 -9.39
N ARG A 151 12.51 -5.42 -10.45
CA ARG A 151 11.58 -5.35 -11.60
C ARG A 151 11.41 -6.71 -12.27
N ARG A 152 12.49 -7.46 -12.51
CA ARG A 152 12.41 -8.83 -13.06
C ARG A 152 11.72 -9.79 -12.10
N SER A 153 11.93 -9.65 -10.80
CA SER A 153 11.25 -10.47 -9.79
C SER A 153 9.75 -10.17 -9.73
N LEU A 154 9.38 -8.89 -9.72
CA LEU A 154 7.98 -8.43 -9.73
C LEU A 154 7.28 -8.83 -11.04
N ALA A 155 7.89 -8.56 -12.19
CA ALA A 155 7.33 -8.97 -13.49
C ALA A 155 7.14 -10.49 -13.60
N ARG A 156 8.04 -11.30 -13.03
CA ARG A 156 7.85 -12.77 -12.95
C ARG A 156 6.70 -13.14 -12.01
N ALA A 157 6.57 -12.47 -10.87
CA ALA A 157 5.46 -12.70 -9.94
C ALA A 157 4.12 -12.29 -10.57
N GLU A 158 4.05 -11.14 -11.24
CA GLU A 158 2.90 -10.65 -12.01
C GLU A 158 2.53 -11.61 -13.14
N ALA A 159 3.50 -12.08 -13.91
CA ALA A 159 3.26 -13.05 -14.99
C ALA A 159 2.78 -14.41 -14.43
N THR A 160 3.21 -14.80 -13.24
CA THR A 160 2.77 -16.04 -12.60
C THR A 160 1.36 -15.92 -12.06
N LEU A 161 1.06 -14.84 -11.33
CA LEU A 161 -0.29 -14.52 -10.89
C LEU A 161 -1.25 -14.38 -12.08
N SER A 162 -0.80 -13.72 -13.15
CA SER A 162 -1.61 -13.53 -14.35
C SER A 162 -1.93 -14.84 -15.07
N ARG A 163 -1.02 -15.81 -15.07
CA ARG A 163 -1.28 -17.15 -15.60
C ARG A 163 -2.29 -17.90 -14.74
N LEU A 164 -2.17 -17.83 -13.41
CA LEU A 164 -3.14 -18.44 -12.49
C LEU A 164 -4.55 -17.88 -12.69
N ILE A 165 -4.69 -16.56 -12.70
CA ILE A 165 -5.99 -15.89 -12.88
C ILE A 165 -6.59 -16.24 -14.25
N ASN A 166 -5.78 -16.25 -15.32
CA ASN A 166 -6.25 -16.64 -16.65
C ASN A 166 -6.71 -18.09 -16.71
N ALA A 167 -5.97 -19.01 -16.08
CA ALA A 167 -6.34 -20.42 -16.04
C ALA A 167 -7.69 -20.60 -15.33
N VAL A 168 -7.84 -20.00 -14.15
CA VAL A 168 -9.11 -20.03 -13.39
C VAL A 168 -10.23 -19.42 -14.22
N GLN A 169 -10.06 -18.24 -14.80
CA GLN A 169 -11.10 -17.60 -15.61
C GLN A 169 -11.51 -18.48 -16.81
N THR A 170 -10.54 -19.05 -17.53
CA THR A 170 -10.80 -19.85 -18.73
C THR A 170 -11.54 -21.14 -18.39
N GLU A 171 -11.15 -21.81 -17.32
CA GLU A 171 -11.77 -23.08 -16.90
C GLU A 171 -13.12 -22.88 -16.20
N THR A 172 -13.31 -21.77 -15.49
CA THR A 172 -14.55 -21.47 -14.74
C THR A 172 -15.52 -20.56 -15.48
N GLY A 173 -15.18 -20.05 -16.66
CA GLY A 173 -16.03 -19.14 -17.43
C GLY A 173 -16.51 -17.90 -16.68
N LEU A 174 -15.75 -17.43 -15.68
CA LEU A 174 -16.06 -16.19 -14.96
C LEU A 174 -15.99 -14.99 -15.93
N GLU A 175 -16.85 -14.00 -15.71
CA GLU A 175 -17.13 -12.93 -16.69
C GLU A 175 -15.87 -12.13 -17.03
N ASP A 176 -15.02 -11.88 -16.03
CA ASP A 176 -13.78 -11.13 -16.21
C ASP A 176 -12.63 -11.62 -15.31
N ARG A 177 -11.43 -11.06 -15.54
CA ARG A 177 -10.23 -11.34 -14.73
C ARG A 177 -10.39 -10.89 -13.28
N GLN A 178 -11.23 -9.90 -12.98
CA GLN A 178 -11.41 -9.40 -11.62
C GLN A 178 -12.21 -10.39 -10.79
N GLN A 179 -13.28 -10.97 -11.33
CA GLN A 179 -14.03 -12.06 -10.69
C GLN A 179 -13.14 -13.26 -10.41
N ALA A 180 -12.32 -13.69 -11.39
CA ALA A 180 -11.38 -14.79 -11.19
C ALA A 180 -10.32 -14.47 -10.13
N ARG A 181 -9.86 -13.21 -10.05
CA ARG A 181 -8.95 -12.75 -9.01
C ARG A 181 -9.59 -12.78 -7.63
N ILE A 182 -10.78 -12.21 -7.49
CA ILE A 182 -11.54 -12.20 -6.23
C ILE A 182 -11.77 -13.64 -5.76
N ALA A 183 -12.17 -14.53 -6.66
CA ALA A 183 -12.36 -15.94 -6.34
C ALA A 183 -11.09 -16.58 -5.75
N VAL A 184 -9.94 -16.40 -6.40
CA VAL A 184 -8.65 -16.93 -5.94
C VAL A 184 -8.26 -16.34 -4.58
N GLU A 185 -8.36 -15.02 -4.41
CA GLU A 185 -7.99 -14.34 -3.17
C GLU A 185 -8.87 -14.78 -2.00
N THR A 186 -10.18 -14.89 -2.20
CA THR A 186 -11.15 -15.33 -1.18
C THR A 186 -10.87 -16.76 -0.74
N ILE A 187 -10.66 -17.69 -1.67
CA ILE A 187 -10.37 -19.08 -1.31
C ILE A 187 -9.02 -19.22 -0.61
N LEU A 188 -7.98 -18.53 -1.06
CA LEU A 188 -6.68 -18.54 -0.38
C LEU A 188 -6.77 -17.95 1.04
N ALA A 189 -7.53 -16.87 1.24
CA ALA A 189 -7.73 -16.27 2.55
C ALA A 189 -8.44 -17.21 3.53
N LEU A 190 -9.48 -17.91 3.07
CA LEU A 190 -10.20 -18.90 3.86
C LEU A 190 -9.30 -20.09 4.23
N LEU A 191 -8.48 -20.58 3.29
CA LEU A 191 -7.52 -21.65 3.55
C LEU A 191 -6.50 -21.24 4.62
N VAL A 192 -5.89 -20.05 4.50
CA VAL A 192 -4.90 -19.53 5.45
C VAL A 192 -5.49 -19.39 6.87
N ARG A 193 -6.74 -18.95 7.00
CA ARG A 193 -7.42 -18.81 8.29
C ARG A 193 -7.88 -20.13 8.89
N ARG A 194 -8.08 -21.17 8.07
CA ARG A 194 -8.57 -22.48 8.52
C ARG A 194 -7.46 -23.39 9.05
N VAL A 195 -6.28 -23.35 8.42
CA VAL A 195 -5.14 -24.21 8.78
C VAL A 195 -4.37 -23.67 9.99
N THR A 196 -3.43 -24.45 10.52
CA THR A 196 -2.56 -23.99 11.61
C THR A 196 -1.59 -22.89 11.14
N PRO A 197 -1.03 -22.06 12.04
CA PRO A 197 -0.08 -21.01 11.65
C PRO A 197 1.17 -21.52 10.91
N GLY A 198 1.61 -22.75 11.21
CA GLY A 198 2.73 -23.40 10.52
C GLY A 198 2.38 -23.74 9.07
N GLU A 199 1.24 -24.41 8.87
CA GLU A 199 0.73 -24.78 7.54
C GLU A 199 0.40 -23.54 6.69
N ALA A 200 -0.17 -22.50 7.31
CA ALA A 200 -0.44 -21.22 6.64
C ALA A 200 0.85 -20.58 6.12
N LYS A 201 1.92 -20.59 6.93
CA LYS A 201 3.23 -20.05 6.53
C LYS A 201 3.81 -20.81 5.33
N ASP A 202 3.69 -22.13 5.33
CA ASP A 202 4.21 -22.99 4.26
C ASP A 202 3.39 -22.82 2.96
N LEU A 203 2.06 -22.74 3.07
CA LEU A 203 1.17 -22.41 1.94
C LEU A 203 1.53 -21.05 1.33
N ILE A 204 1.66 -20.02 2.16
CA ILE A 204 1.98 -18.66 1.70
C ILE A 204 3.34 -18.63 0.99
N ALA A 205 4.36 -19.33 1.52
CA ALA A 205 5.70 -19.35 0.93
C ALA A 205 5.73 -19.91 -0.51
N GLN A 206 4.72 -20.71 -0.86
CA GLN A 206 4.59 -21.37 -2.16
C GLN A 206 3.83 -20.53 -3.21
N LEU A 207 3.13 -19.48 -2.79
CA LEU A 207 2.34 -18.62 -3.66
C LEU A 207 3.20 -17.53 -4.34
N PRO A 208 2.77 -16.99 -5.50
CA PRO A 208 3.36 -15.79 -6.09
C PRO A 208 3.56 -14.68 -5.07
N SER A 209 4.71 -13.99 -5.09
CA SER A 209 5.07 -13.03 -4.04
C SER A 209 4.06 -11.89 -3.84
N LEU A 210 3.28 -11.56 -4.88
CA LEU A 210 2.19 -10.58 -4.80
C LEU A 210 1.02 -11.01 -3.92
N LEU A 211 0.78 -12.32 -3.79
CA LEU A 211 -0.27 -12.86 -2.92
C LEU A 211 0.22 -13.05 -1.48
N GLN A 212 1.54 -13.04 -1.25
CA GLN A 212 2.08 -13.35 0.07
C GLN A 212 1.78 -12.27 1.11
N SER A 213 2.00 -10.99 0.79
CA SER A 213 1.81 -9.92 1.77
C SER A 213 0.36 -9.80 2.26
N PRO A 214 -0.67 -9.78 1.39
CA PRO A 214 -2.06 -9.75 1.84
C PRO A 214 -2.43 -10.95 2.72
N LEU A 215 -1.95 -12.15 2.37
CA LEU A 215 -2.25 -13.37 3.13
C LEU A 215 -1.52 -13.43 4.49
N ARG A 216 -0.32 -12.83 4.60
CA ARG A 216 0.41 -12.73 5.89
C ARG A 216 -0.24 -11.74 6.86
N ALA A 217 -0.99 -10.77 6.35
CA ALA A 217 -1.70 -9.79 7.17
C ALA A 217 -2.97 -10.37 7.83
N LEU A 218 -3.46 -11.52 7.35
CA LEU A 218 -4.59 -12.21 7.95
C LEU A 218 -4.21 -12.78 9.33
N GLN A 219 -5.16 -12.77 10.27
CA GLN A 219 -4.99 -13.53 11.52
C GLN A 219 -4.94 -15.03 11.18
N PRO A 220 -3.82 -15.74 11.46
CA PRO A 220 -3.71 -17.15 11.14
C PRO A 220 -4.60 -17.98 12.07
N GLY A 221 -5.08 -19.11 11.56
CA GLY A 221 -5.98 -20.03 12.23
C GLY A 221 -5.38 -20.83 13.40
N PRO A 222 -6.01 -21.96 13.79
CA PRO A 222 -7.08 -22.65 13.07
C PRO A 222 -8.49 -22.14 13.44
N ASP A 223 -9.15 -21.47 12.50
CA ASP A 223 -10.57 -21.14 12.61
C ASP A 223 -11.43 -22.33 12.14
N LYS A 224 -11.94 -23.11 13.10
CA LYS A 224 -12.74 -24.31 12.79
C LYS A 224 -14.12 -24.03 12.21
N SER A 225 -14.58 -22.77 12.24
CA SER A 225 -15.87 -22.39 11.67
C SER A 225 -15.84 -22.33 10.14
N ILE A 226 -14.64 -22.26 9.53
CA ILE A 226 -14.49 -22.25 8.08
C ILE A 226 -14.67 -23.68 7.54
N THR A 227 -15.82 -23.92 6.92
CA THR A 227 -16.21 -25.19 6.29
C THR A 227 -16.35 -25.03 4.77
N ARG A 228 -16.62 -26.14 4.08
CA ARG A 228 -16.99 -26.14 2.65
C ARG A 228 -18.21 -25.26 2.39
N GLU A 229 -19.24 -25.41 3.22
CA GLU A 229 -20.49 -24.66 3.11
C GLU A 229 -20.27 -23.16 3.30
N THR A 230 -19.44 -22.74 4.27
CA THR A 230 -19.13 -21.33 4.46
C THR A 230 -18.32 -20.76 3.30
N ALA A 231 -17.38 -21.53 2.75
CA ALA A 231 -16.60 -21.10 1.58
C ALA A 231 -17.47 -20.93 0.33
N ILE A 232 -18.38 -21.88 0.07
CA ILE A 232 -19.35 -21.78 -1.03
C ILE A 232 -20.26 -20.57 -0.84
N THR A 233 -20.78 -20.39 0.39
CA THR A 233 -21.67 -19.27 0.72
C THR A 233 -20.98 -17.93 0.51
N GLU A 234 -19.74 -17.78 0.98
CA GLU A 234 -18.99 -16.54 0.86
C GLU A 234 -18.64 -16.22 -0.60
N LEU A 235 -18.20 -17.22 -1.38
CA LEU A 235 -17.91 -17.04 -2.80
C LEU A 235 -19.16 -16.72 -3.62
N SER A 236 -20.27 -17.43 -3.34
CA SER A 236 -21.58 -17.19 -3.96
C SER A 236 -22.06 -15.76 -3.71
N GLN A 237 -21.95 -15.27 -2.47
CA GLN A 237 -22.34 -13.90 -2.11
C GLN A 237 -21.45 -12.85 -2.75
N GLN A 238 -20.13 -13.06 -2.78
CA GLN A 238 -19.19 -12.08 -3.34
C GLN A 238 -19.28 -11.96 -4.86
N LEU A 239 -19.53 -13.07 -5.55
CA LEU A 239 -19.51 -13.13 -7.02
C LEU A 239 -20.92 -13.21 -7.65
N GLY A 240 -21.97 -13.26 -6.83
CA GLY A 240 -23.35 -13.40 -7.32
C GLY A 240 -23.60 -14.75 -8.02
N LEU A 241 -22.86 -15.78 -7.65
CA LEU A 241 -22.95 -17.12 -8.26
C LEU A 241 -23.98 -17.98 -7.53
N ASP A 242 -24.60 -18.92 -8.23
CA ASP A 242 -25.34 -20.00 -7.54
C ASP A 242 -24.38 -20.96 -6.82
N THR A 243 -24.93 -21.79 -5.94
CA THR A 243 -24.16 -22.75 -5.12
C THR A 243 -23.36 -23.72 -5.96
N ALA A 244 -23.94 -24.24 -7.05
CA ALA A 244 -23.28 -25.23 -7.91
C ALA A 244 -22.09 -24.61 -8.65
N ARG A 245 -22.25 -23.38 -9.12
CA ARG A 245 -21.21 -22.64 -9.82
C ARG A 245 -20.09 -22.22 -8.88
N ALA A 246 -20.41 -21.80 -7.66
CA ALA A 246 -19.42 -21.53 -6.63
C ALA A 246 -18.60 -22.79 -6.29
N GLU A 247 -19.23 -23.96 -6.18
CA GLU A 247 -18.52 -25.23 -5.98
C GLU A 247 -17.54 -25.56 -7.10
N GLU A 248 -17.95 -25.39 -8.35
CA GLU A 248 -17.10 -25.62 -9.52
C GLU A 248 -15.87 -24.69 -9.52
N VAL A 249 -16.07 -23.41 -9.23
CA VAL A 249 -14.98 -22.41 -9.14
C VAL A 249 -13.97 -22.80 -8.06
N ILE A 250 -14.44 -23.20 -6.88
CA ILE A 250 -13.57 -23.66 -5.79
C ILE A 250 -12.74 -24.88 -6.22
N GLY A 251 -13.38 -25.86 -6.85
CA GLY A 251 -12.71 -27.06 -7.36
C GLY A 251 -11.65 -26.75 -8.41
N THR A 252 -11.86 -25.74 -9.25
CA THR A 252 -10.86 -25.31 -10.24
C THR A 252 -9.69 -24.57 -9.60
N ILE A 253 -9.96 -23.67 -8.64
CA ILE A 253 -8.90 -22.97 -7.90
C ILE A 253 -8.03 -23.96 -7.15
N ALA A 254 -8.64 -24.96 -6.51
CA ALA A 254 -7.96 -26.07 -5.85
C ALA A 254 -6.96 -26.79 -6.77
N LYS A 255 -7.35 -27.07 -8.02
CA LYS A 255 -6.47 -27.72 -9.02
C LYS A 255 -5.36 -26.80 -9.51
N ALA A 256 -5.66 -25.52 -9.66
CA ALA A 256 -4.73 -24.54 -10.22
C ALA A 256 -3.56 -24.21 -9.28
N ILE A 257 -3.70 -24.45 -7.96
CA ILE A 257 -2.65 -24.28 -6.95
C ILE A 257 -1.70 -25.51 -6.95
N SER A 258 -1.07 -25.80 -8.11
CA SER A 258 0.03 -26.76 -8.37
C SER A 258 -0.12 -28.24 -7.93
N PRO A 259 0.02 -29.23 -8.84
CA PRO A 259 -0.12 -30.68 -8.55
C PRO A 259 0.84 -31.26 -7.50
N GLY A 260 2.00 -30.64 -7.26
CA GLY A 260 2.96 -31.11 -6.23
C GLY A 260 2.70 -30.55 -4.83
N GLN A 261 1.89 -29.49 -4.72
CA GLN A 261 1.62 -28.77 -3.47
C GLN A 261 0.26 -29.12 -2.91
N VAL A 262 -0.73 -29.37 -3.79
CA VAL A 262 -2.05 -29.91 -3.42
C VAL A 262 -1.93 -31.24 -2.69
N GLU A 263 -1.01 -32.12 -3.05
CA GLU A 263 -0.93 -33.45 -2.41
C GLU A 263 -0.36 -33.39 -0.97
N ASP A 264 0.56 -32.46 -0.70
CA ASP A 264 1.07 -32.21 0.66
C ASP A 264 0.07 -31.37 1.49
N LEU A 265 -0.58 -30.37 0.89
CA LEU A 265 -1.69 -29.62 1.52
C LEU A 265 -2.88 -30.52 1.84
N ARG A 266 -3.28 -31.40 0.92
CA ARG A 266 -4.39 -32.36 1.09
C ARG A 266 -4.11 -33.35 2.21
N ARG A 267 -2.84 -33.76 2.41
CA ARG A 267 -2.44 -34.60 3.54
C ARG A 267 -2.55 -33.87 4.88
N GLN A 268 -2.25 -32.58 4.90
CA GLN A 268 -2.30 -31.71 6.08
C GLN A 268 -3.72 -31.15 6.38
N LEU A 269 -4.60 -31.13 5.39
CA LEU A 269 -5.98 -30.69 5.56
C LEU A 269 -6.83 -31.72 6.34
N PRO A 270 -7.66 -31.26 7.31
CA PRO A 270 -8.73 -32.03 7.92
C PRO A 270 -9.60 -32.79 6.91
N GLU A 271 -10.11 -33.99 7.27
CA GLU A 271 -10.87 -34.88 6.36
C GLU A 271 -12.06 -34.19 5.68
N ASP A 272 -12.75 -33.30 6.40
CA ASP A 272 -13.89 -32.50 5.90
C ASP A 272 -13.49 -31.55 4.76
N LEU A 273 -12.26 -31.05 4.76
CA LEU A 273 -11.74 -30.13 3.73
C LEU A 273 -11.00 -30.85 2.62
N ARG A 274 -10.62 -32.11 2.79
CA ARG A 274 -10.12 -32.91 1.66
C ARG A 274 -11.16 -33.00 0.55
N SER A 275 -12.45 -33.00 0.91
CA SER A 275 -13.59 -32.97 -0.03
C SER A 275 -13.70 -31.69 -0.86
N LEU A 276 -13.13 -30.55 -0.40
CA LEU A 276 -13.08 -29.29 -1.17
C LEU A 276 -12.10 -29.35 -2.35
N LEU A 277 -11.09 -30.21 -2.27
CA LEU A 277 -10.06 -30.39 -3.29
C LEU A 277 -10.27 -31.68 -4.11
N VAL A 278 -11.35 -32.42 -3.86
CA VAL A 278 -11.69 -33.67 -4.55
C VAL A 278 -12.46 -33.37 -5.83
N LEU A 279 -11.94 -33.89 -6.95
CA LEU A 279 -12.63 -33.97 -8.23
C LEU A 279 -13.92 -34.81 -8.08
N PRO A 280 -15.05 -34.46 -8.71
CA PRO A 280 -16.00 -35.51 -9.10
C PRO A 280 -15.25 -36.49 -10.02
N ASP A 281 -15.42 -37.79 -9.77
CA ASP A 281 -14.84 -38.82 -10.64
C ASP A 281 -15.21 -38.53 -12.10
N PRO A 282 -14.30 -38.79 -13.07
CA PRO A 282 -14.69 -38.71 -14.48
C PRO A 282 -15.92 -39.59 -14.67
N ILE A 283 -17.01 -38.98 -15.13
CA ILE A 283 -18.23 -39.69 -15.48
C ILE A 283 -17.83 -40.77 -16.49
N ASP A 284 -17.92 -42.03 -16.08
CA ASP A 284 -17.72 -43.18 -16.97
C ASP A 284 -18.73 -43.06 -18.11
N THR A 285 -18.25 -42.63 -19.27
CA THR A 285 -19.01 -42.71 -20.52
C THR A 285 -18.99 -44.17 -20.96
N ALA A 286 -20.08 -44.88 -20.61
CA ALA A 286 -20.49 -46.12 -21.27
C ALA A 286 -21.14 -45.83 -22.64
#